data_AF-A0A519UWL5-F1
#
_entry.id   AF-A0A519UWL5-F1
#
_cell.length_a   1.000
_cell.length_b   1.000
_cell.length_c   1.000
_cell.angle_alpha   90.00
_cell.angle_beta   90.00
_cell.angle_gamma   90.00
#
_symmetry.space_group_name_H-M   'P 1'
#
loop_
_entity.id
_entity.type
_entity.pdbx_description
1 polymer ?
#
loop_
_entity_poly.entity_id
_entity_poly.type
_entity_poly.pdbx_seq_one_letter_code
_entity_poly.pdbx_strand_id
1 'polypeptide(L)'
;MRTAKLFLAAIAFTISACNQPKKTDEKMDHSMSHQPKKAGNVMMDAMDESMMAMHKAKQTGNADYDFASMMIPHHEGAIKMAEAVVKQGKSVALIDFSNKVIVAQQSEISMLKDLLKTANLEPNKEAATFKKALDASMAPMMEGMAKVKLTGDIDTDFVALMIPHHQSA
;
A
#
# COMPACT_ATOMS: atom_id res chain seq x y z
N MET A 1 27.97 -58.66 48.25
CA MET A 1 27.58 -57.34 47.70
C MET A 1 28.29 -57.16 46.37
N ARG A 2 27.55 -57.15 45.25
CA ARG A 2 28.09 -57.12 43.88
C ARG A 2 28.39 -55.67 43.49
N THR A 3 29.64 -55.33 43.21
CA THR A 3 30.02 -54.05 42.59
C THR A 3 30.23 -54.27 41.10
N ALA A 4 29.26 -53.86 40.29
CA ALA A 4 29.34 -53.89 38.84
C ALA A 4 30.18 -52.70 38.34
N LYS A 5 31.25 -53.00 37.60
CA LYS A 5 32.05 -52.02 36.86
C LYS A 5 31.22 -51.52 35.67
N LEU A 6 30.81 -50.25 35.68
CA LEU A 6 30.24 -49.62 34.49
C LEU A 6 31.37 -49.22 33.54
N PHE A 7 31.30 -49.73 32.32
CA PHE A 7 32.14 -49.35 31.19
C PHE A 7 31.74 -47.96 30.67
N LEU A 8 32.74 -47.13 30.42
CA LEU A 8 32.64 -45.87 29.71
C LEU A 8 32.43 -46.17 28.21
N ALA A 9 31.29 -45.78 27.64
CA ALA A 9 31.08 -45.78 26.19
C ALA A 9 30.91 -44.32 25.74
N ALA A 10 31.94 -43.78 25.09
CA ALA A 10 31.90 -42.48 24.44
C ALA A 10 31.06 -42.60 23.16
N ILE A 11 29.87 -42.00 23.16
CA ILE A 11 29.03 -41.88 21.96
C ILE A 11 29.50 -40.65 21.20
N ALA A 12 30.15 -40.88 20.06
CA ALA A 12 30.50 -39.84 19.09
C ALA A 12 29.20 -39.31 18.44
N PHE A 13 28.86 -38.05 18.70
CA PHE A 13 27.76 -37.36 18.03
C PHE A 13 28.23 -36.94 16.63
N THR A 14 27.71 -37.61 15.60
CA THR A 14 27.84 -37.17 14.21
C THR A 14 26.92 -35.98 13.98
N ILE A 15 27.50 -34.82 13.65
CA ILE A 15 26.72 -33.63 13.27
C ILE A 15 26.21 -33.89 11.86
N SER A 16 24.94 -34.29 11.76
CA SER A 16 24.23 -34.38 10.49
C SER A 16 23.96 -32.96 9.97
N ALA A 17 24.60 -32.60 8.86
CA ALA A 17 24.34 -31.38 8.14
C ALA A 17 22.97 -31.46 7.45
N CYS A 18 22.03 -30.60 7.84
CA CYS A 18 20.78 -30.40 7.10
C CYS A 18 20.75 -29.00 6.46
N ASN A 19 20.86 -29.03 5.14
CA ASN A 19 20.32 -28.11 4.13
C ASN A 19 19.50 -26.92 4.66
N GLN A 20 20.01 -25.72 4.46
CA GLN A 20 19.19 -24.51 4.43
C GLN A 20 18.48 -24.45 3.05
N PRO A 21 17.15 -24.31 2.99
CA PRO A 21 16.48 -24.01 1.74
C PRO A 21 16.92 -22.61 1.30
N LYS A 22 17.44 -22.51 0.07
CA LYS A 22 17.65 -21.24 -0.61
C LYS A 22 16.32 -20.50 -0.62
N LYS A 23 16.26 -19.34 0.04
CA LYS A 23 15.19 -18.37 -0.22
C LYS A 23 15.34 -17.93 -1.66
N THR A 24 14.44 -18.39 -2.50
CA THR A 24 14.17 -17.77 -3.79
C THR A 24 13.62 -16.38 -3.49
N ASP A 25 14.29 -15.35 -4.00
CA ASP A 25 13.69 -14.04 -4.18
C ASP A 25 12.54 -14.21 -5.19
N GLU A 26 11.38 -14.64 -4.71
CA GLU A 26 10.14 -14.55 -5.46
C GLU A 26 9.84 -13.07 -5.62
N LYS A 27 10.21 -12.55 -6.80
CA LYS A 27 9.58 -11.37 -7.35
C LYS A 27 8.08 -11.66 -7.34
N MET A 28 7.35 -11.03 -6.42
CA MET A 28 5.90 -10.99 -6.50
C MET A 28 5.56 -10.20 -7.76
N ASP A 29 5.34 -10.95 -8.82
CA ASP A 29 4.60 -10.55 -10.01
C ASP A 29 3.19 -10.16 -9.56
N HIS A 30 3.01 -8.89 -9.20
CA HIS A 30 1.69 -8.28 -9.10
C HIS A 30 1.27 -7.76 -10.48
N SER A 31 1.28 -8.64 -11.50
CA SER A 31 0.49 -8.44 -12.70
C SER A 31 -0.97 -8.63 -12.30
N MET A 32 -1.57 -7.55 -11.80
CA MET A 32 -3.00 -7.43 -11.75
C MET A 32 -3.48 -7.50 -13.20
N SER A 33 -4.03 -8.66 -13.57
CA SER A 33 -4.87 -8.77 -14.76
C SER A 33 -5.94 -7.70 -14.64
N HIS A 34 -5.73 -6.57 -15.34
CA HIS A 34 -6.75 -5.55 -15.50
C HIS A 34 -7.89 -6.19 -16.29
N GLN A 35 -8.85 -6.75 -15.56
CA GLN A 35 -10.13 -7.10 -16.13
C GLN A 35 -10.69 -5.86 -16.82
N PRO A 36 -11.22 -5.99 -18.04
CA PRO A 36 -11.70 -4.86 -18.81
C PRO A 36 -12.75 -4.07 -18.01
N LYS A 37 -12.56 -2.75 -17.99
CA LYS A 37 -13.40 -1.77 -17.29
C LYS A 37 -14.87 -2.10 -17.45
N LYS A 38 -15.58 -2.35 -16.33
CA LYS A 38 -16.98 -1.93 -16.26
C LYS A 38 -16.96 -0.41 -16.24
N ALA A 39 -17.19 0.22 -17.39
CA ALA A 39 -17.52 1.64 -17.41
C ALA A 39 -18.69 1.88 -16.45
N GLY A 40 -18.56 2.81 -15.50
CA GLY A 40 -19.75 3.27 -14.76
C GLY A 40 -19.57 3.93 -13.40
N ASN A 41 -18.39 3.92 -12.76
CA ASN A 41 -18.23 4.54 -11.45
C ASN A 41 -17.00 5.45 -11.37
N VAL A 42 -17.25 6.75 -11.21
CA VAL A 42 -16.22 7.81 -11.14
C VAL A 42 -15.23 7.62 -9.99
N MET A 43 -15.67 7.02 -8.88
CA MET A 43 -14.83 6.80 -7.72
C MET A 43 -13.84 5.67 -7.96
N MET A 44 -14.32 4.57 -8.55
CA MET A 44 -13.47 3.44 -8.94
C MET A 44 -12.45 3.86 -10.00
N ASP A 45 -12.87 4.66 -11.00
CA ASP A 45 -11.96 5.19 -12.02
C ASP A 45 -10.84 6.07 -11.40
N ALA A 46 -11.18 6.90 -10.41
CA ALA A 46 -10.19 7.73 -9.71
C ALA A 46 -9.17 6.88 -8.93
N MET A 47 -9.64 5.82 -8.27
CA MET A 47 -8.76 4.88 -7.57
C MET A 47 -7.85 4.12 -8.53
N ASP A 48 -8.40 3.56 -9.60
CA ASP A 48 -7.61 2.84 -10.61
C ASP A 48 -6.52 3.72 -11.21
N GLU A 49 -6.84 4.99 -11.52
CA GLU A 49 -5.86 5.95 -12.01
C GLU A 49 -4.75 6.22 -10.98
N SER A 50 -5.11 6.46 -9.71
CA SER A 50 -4.13 6.67 -8.63
C SER A 50 -3.23 5.45 -8.43
N MET A 51 -3.79 4.25 -8.46
CA MET A 51 -3.06 2.98 -8.32
C MET A 51 -2.07 2.79 -9.46
N MET A 52 -2.50 3.06 -10.70
CA MET A 52 -1.62 3.00 -11.87
C MET A 52 -0.50 4.04 -11.84
N ALA A 53 -0.78 5.25 -11.35
CA ALA A 53 0.24 6.27 -11.19
C ALA A 53 1.26 5.89 -10.10
N MET A 54 0.80 5.35 -8.96
CA MET A 54 1.69 4.81 -7.91
C MET A 54 2.57 3.67 -8.42
N HIS A 55 2.01 2.73 -9.19
CA HIS A 55 2.79 1.61 -9.77
C HIS A 55 3.86 2.07 -10.76
N LYS A 56 3.68 3.24 -11.38
CA LYS A 56 4.67 3.85 -12.29
C LYS A 56 5.72 4.67 -11.56
N ALA A 57 5.55 4.94 -10.26
CA ALA A 57 6.51 5.71 -9.48
C ALA A 57 7.85 4.96 -9.42
N LYS A 58 8.93 5.65 -9.79
CA LYS A 58 10.28 5.07 -9.77
C LYS A 58 10.69 4.82 -8.32
N GLN A 59 10.98 3.57 -7.99
CA GLN A 59 11.61 3.20 -6.73
C GLN A 59 13.11 3.52 -6.80
N THR A 60 13.55 4.44 -5.96
CA THR A 60 14.93 4.94 -5.90
C THR A 60 15.74 4.23 -4.82
N GLY A 61 15.06 3.63 -3.84
CA GLY A 61 15.70 3.15 -2.62
C GLY A 61 15.93 4.26 -1.60
N ASN A 62 15.48 5.49 -1.88
CA ASN A 62 15.38 6.54 -0.88
C ASN A 62 13.95 6.59 -0.36
N ALA A 63 13.74 6.22 0.91
CA ALA A 63 12.40 6.12 1.47
C ALA A 63 11.59 7.43 1.40
N ASP A 64 12.23 8.58 1.57
CA ASP A 64 11.54 9.87 1.58
C ASP A 64 11.07 10.27 0.18
N TYR A 65 11.93 10.06 -0.83
CA TYR A 65 11.57 10.26 -2.23
C TYR A 65 10.46 9.28 -2.63
N ASP A 66 10.63 8.00 -2.33
CA ASP A 66 9.71 6.95 -2.75
C ASP A 66 8.33 7.18 -2.10
N PHE A 67 8.26 7.53 -0.81
CA PHE A 67 7.03 7.94 -0.13
C PHE A 67 6.35 9.12 -0.83
N ALA A 68 7.07 10.24 -1.04
CA ALA A 68 6.47 11.42 -1.64
C ALA A 68 6.00 11.18 -3.08
N SER A 69 6.77 10.42 -3.85
CA SER A 69 6.42 10.07 -5.23
C SER A 69 5.17 9.19 -5.36
N MET A 70 4.87 8.39 -4.32
CA MET A 70 3.68 7.55 -4.25
C MET A 70 2.49 8.24 -3.60
N MET A 71 2.72 9.08 -2.58
CA MET A 71 1.63 9.72 -1.85
C MET A 71 0.95 10.83 -2.66
N ILE A 72 1.68 11.47 -3.58
CA ILE A 72 1.07 12.45 -4.51
C ILE A 72 -0.07 11.84 -5.32
N PRO A 73 0.12 10.77 -6.13
CA PRO A 73 -0.98 10.18 -6.88
C PRO A 73 -2.04 9.54 -5.99
N HIS A 74 -1.68 9.01 -4.81
CA HIS A 74 -2.65 8.52 -3.81
C HIS A 74 -3.63 9.63 -3.41
N HIS A 75 -3.10 10.81 -3.07
CA HIS A 75 -3.89 11.99 -2.71
C HIS A 75 -4.70 12.55 -3.89
N GLU A 76 -4.13 12.56 -5.09
CA GLU A 76 -4.87 12.98 -6.30
C GLU A 76 -6.11 12.10 -6.55
N GLY A 77 -6.04 10.80 -6.25
CA GLY A 77 -7.19 9.90 -6.26
C GLY A 77 -8.28 10.30 -5.25
N ALA A 78 -7.89 10.60 -4.01
CA ALA A 78 -8.84 11.03 -2.97
C ALA A 78 -9.50 12.37 -3.29
N ILE A 79 -8.74 13.34 -3.82
CA ILE A 79 -9.27 14.63 -4.27
C ILE A 79 -10.32 14.42 -5.37
N LYS A 80 -10.03 13.61 -6.40
CA LYS A 80 -10.99 13.33 -7.48
C LYS A 80 -12.28 12.69 -6.96
N MET A 81 -12.18 11.77 -6.00
CA MET A 81 -13.35 11.18 -5.35
C MET A 81 -14.15 12.22 -4.55
N ALA A 82 -13.46 13.07 -3.78
CA ALA A 82 -14.09 14.13 -2.99
C ALA A 82 -14.78 15.19 -3.88
N GLU A 83 -14.14 15.60 -4.97
CA GLU A 83 -14.72 16.52 -5.96
C GLU A 83 -16.01 15.96 -6.58
N ALA A 84 -16.06 14.65 -6.84
CA ALA A 84 -17.25 14.01 -7.36
C ALA A 84 -18.41 14.10 -6.35
N VAL A 85 -18.17 13.89 -5.04
CA VAL A 85 -19.17 14.09 -3.98
C VAL A 85 -19.61 15.55 -3.90
N VAL A 86 -18.69 16.52 -3.94
CA VAL A 86 -19.06 17.94 -3.92
C VAL A 86 -19.98 18.30 -5.09
N LYS A 87 -19.77 17.69 -6.25
CA LYS A 87 -20.55 17.98 -7.46
C LYS A 87 -21.92 17.30 -7.50
N GLN A 88 -22.04 16.08 -6.97
CA GLN A 88 -23.19 15.19 -7.23
C GLN A 88 -23.78 14.56 -5.96
N GLY A 89 -23.13 14.70 -4.81
CA GLY A 89 -23.55 14.18 -3.52
C GLY A 89 -24.81 14.85 -2.99
N LYS A 90 -25.48 14.19 -2.04
CA LYS A 90 -26.73 14.66 -1.43
C LYS A 90 -26.56 14.91 0.07
N SER A 91 -25.67 14.18 0.73
CA SER A 91 -25.36 14.34 2.14
C SER A 91 -24.52 15.61 2.36
N VAL A 92 -25.11 16.60 3.02
CA VAL A 92 -24.40 17.84 3.42
C VAL A 92 -23.14 17.51 4.24
N ALA A 93 -23.23 16.53 5.14
CA ALA A 93 -22.07 16.11 5.94
C ALA A 93 -20.94 15.51 5.08
N LEU A 94 -21.26 14.75 4.03
CA LEU A 94 -20.24 14.22 3.12
C LEU A 94 -19.67 15.29 2.19
N ILE A 95 -20.49 16.25 1.75
CA ILE A 95 -20.00 17.41 0.98
C ILE A 95 -19.03 18.24 1.83
N ASP A 96 -19.37 18.51 3.10
CA ASP A 96 -18.50 19.24 4.03
C ASP A 96 -17.20 18.48 4.32
N PHE A 97 -17.29 17.15 4.51
CA PHE A 97 -16.12 16.30 4.66
C PHE A 97 -15.24 16.33 3.40
N SER A 98 -15.82 16.18 2.21
CA SER A 98 -15.09 16.19 0.94
C SER A 98 -14.37 17.52 0.70
N ASN A 99 -14.98 18.66 1.00
CA ASN A 99 -14.29 19.95 0.93
C ASN A 99 -13.06 20.01 1.85
N LYS A 100 -13.12 19.42 3.05
CA LYS A 100 -11.96 19.34 3.96
C LYS A 100 -10.87 18.43 3.42
N VAL A 101 -11.23 17.28 2.85
CA VAL A 101 -10.29 16.35 2.19
C VAL A 101 -9.56 17.07 1.06
N ILE A 102 -10.28 17.78 0.20
CA ILE A 102 -9.70 18.53 -0.93
C ILE A 102 -8.65 19.52 -0.42
N VAL A 103 -9.00 20.37 0.56
CA VAL A 103 -8.09 21.38 1.09
C VAL A 103 -6.85 20.76 1.75
N ALA A 104 -7.05 19.74 2.60
CA ALA A 104 -5.96 19.09 3.30
C ALA A 104 -4.98 18.42 2.32
N GLN A 105 -5.49 17.59 1.41
CA GLN A 105 -4.63 16.82 0.51
C GLN A 105 -3.99 17.68 -0.58
N GLN A 106 -4.60 18.79 -1.01
CA GLN A 106 -3.92 19.77 -1.87
C GLN A 106 -2.73 20.44 -1.17
N SER A 107 -2.87 20.73 0.12
CA SER A 107 -1.76 21.26 0.94
C SER A 107 -0.65 20.22 1.07
N GLU A 108 -0.99 18.97 1.35
CA GLU A 108 -0.02 17.86 1.45
C GLU A 108 0.70 17.59 0.13
N ILE A 109 -0.01 17.56 -1.00
CA ILE A 109 0.60 17.46 -2.34
C ILE A 109 1.62 18.58 -2.57
N SER A 110 1.32 19.81 -2.15
CA SER A 110 2.25 20.93 -2.31
C SER A 110 3.53 20.71 -1.51
N MET A 111 3.41 20.27 -0.25
CA MET A 111 4.56 19.93 0.60
C MET A 111 5.39 18.77 0.02
N LEU A 112 4.74 17.71 -0.47
CA LEU A 112 5.41 16.55 -1.06
C LEU A 112 6.12 16.92 -2.38
N LYS A 113 5.52 17.79 -3.20
CA LYS A 113 6.17 18.31 -4.42
C LYS A 113 7.40 19.14 -4.09
N ASP A 114 7.36 19.92 -3.01
CA ASP A 114 8.54 20.67 -2.57
C ASP A 114 9.64 19.76 -2.03
N LEU A 115 9.27 18.70 -1.29
CA LEU A 115 10.21 17.66 -0.87
C LEU A 115 10.93 17.05 -2.08
N LEU A 116 10.18 16.63 -3.12
CA LEU A 116 10.75 16.02 -4.33
C LEU A 116 11.73 16.92 -5.08
N LYS A 117 11.58 18.26 -5.05
CA LYS A 117 12.53 19.19 -5.68
C LYS A 117 13.90 19.19 -5.01
N THR A 118 13.94 18.86 -3.72
CA THR A 118 15.16 18.89 -2.89
C THR A 118 15.63 17.50 -2.46
N ALA A 119 14.90 16.46 -2.84
CA ALA A 119 15.11 15.11 -2.36
C ALA A 119 16.44 14.54 -2.86
N ASN A 120 17.15 13.88 -1.95
CA ASN A 120 18.25 13.00 -2.30
C ASN A 120 17.70 11.74 -2.97
N LEU A 121 18.33 11.29 -4.05
CA LEU A 121 17.96 10.05 -4.74
C LEU A 121 18.83 8.86 -4.32
N GLU A 122 19.87 9.10 -3.52
CA GLU A 122 20.72 8.02 -3.01
C GLU A 122 19.94 7.14 -2.04
N PRO A 123 20.11 5.81 -2.09
CA PRO A 123 19.49 4.91 -1.16
C PRO A 123 19.79 5.24 0.29
N ASN A 124 18.79 5.14 1.17
CA ASN A 124 18.94 5.35 2.60
C ASN A 124 18.67 4.06 3.39
N LYS A 125 19.03 4.05 4.69
CA LYS A 125 18.92 2.86 5.54
C LYS A 125 17.45 2.49 5.82
N GLU A 126 16.53 3.43 5.60
CA GLU A 126 15.10 3.29 5.80
C GLU A 126 14.41 2.52 4.66
N ALA A 127 15.03 2.44 3.47
CA ALA A 127 14.43 1.90 2.25
C ALA A 127 13.76 0.54 2.41
N ALA A 128 14.45 -0.42 3.04
CA ALA A 128 13.93 -1.78 3.24
C ALA A 128 12.73 -1.80 4.21
N THR A 129 12.79 -0.98 5.27
CA THR A 129 11.69 -0.85 6.24
C THR A 129 10.49 -0.17 5.60
N PHE A 130 10.73 0.88 4.83
CA PHE A 130 9.70 1.60 4.09
C PHE A 130 9.01 0.67 3.09
N LYS A 131 9.75 -0.07 2.26
CA LYS A 131 9.17 -1.03 1.32
C LYS A 131 8.28 -2.05 2.03
N LYS A 132 8.74 -2.62 3.15
CA LYS A 132 7.94 -3.57 3.92
C LYS A 132 6.67 -2.94 4.49
N ALA A 133 6.75 -1.70 4.97
CA ALA A 133 5.59 -0.96 5.48
C ALA A 133 4.58 -0.66 4.36
N LEU A 134 5.08 -0.25 3.19
CA LEU A 134 4.28 -0.01 2.01
C LEU A 134 3.57 -1.28 1.52
N ASP A 135 4.29 -2.39 1.39
CA ASP A 135 3.68 -3.68 1.01
C ASP A 135 2.56 -4.07 2.01
N ALA A 136 2.76 -3.79 3.30
CA ALA A 136 1.78 -4.06 4.34
C ALA A 136 0.57 -3.10 4.34
N SER A 137 0.76 -1.83 3.95
CA SER A 137 -0.34 -0.84 3.88
C SER A 137 -1.23 -1.06 2.67
N MET A 138 -0.69 -1.59 1.57
CA MET A 138 -1.46 -1.86 0.35
C MET A 138 -2.37 -3.09 0.46
N ALA A 139 -2.02 -4.09 1.27
CA ALA A 139 -2.79 -5.34 1.36
C ALA A 139 -4.26 -5.12 1.84
N PRO A 140 -4.53 -4.36 2.93
CA PRO A 140 -5.90 -4.06 3.34
C PRO A 140 -6.69 -3.25 2.30
N MET A 141 -6.04 -2.36 1.56
CA MET A 141 -6.70 -1.63 0.47
C MET A 141 -7.21 -2.60 -0.60
N MET A 142 -6.34 -3.51 -1.07
CA MET A 142 -6.70 -4.48 -2.11
C MET A 142 -7.80 -5.43 -1.65
N GLU A 143 -7.73 -5.92 -0.40
CA GLU A 143 -8.77 -6.77 0.18
C GLU A 143 -10.09 -6.01 0.36
N GLY A 144 -10.03 -4.77 0.86
CA GLY A 144 -11.18 -3.90 1.02
C GLY A 144 -11.88 -3.64 -0.30
N MET A 145 -11.13 -3.20 -1.31
CA MET A 145 -11.65 -2.92 -2.65
C MET A 145 -12.27 -4.15 -3.31
N ALA A 146 -11.67 -5.33 -3.17
CA ALA A 146 -12.22 -6.58 -3.71
C ALA A 146 -13.59 -6.94 -3.11
N LYS A 147 -13.91 -6.42 -1.91
CA LYS A 147 -15.19 -6.64 -1.22
C LYS A 147 -16.19 -5.50 -1.42
N VAL A 148 -15.78 -4.36 -1.98
CA VAL A 148 -16.68 -3.23 -2.19
C VAL A 148 -17.75 -3.61 -3.21
N LYS A 149 -19.00 -3.46 -2.79
CA LYS A 149 -20.17 -3.57 -3.67
C LYS A 149 -20.65 -2.17 -4.03
N LEU A 150 -20.28 -1.72 -5.23
CA LEU A 150 -20.75 -0.43 -5.75
C LEU A 150 -22.27 -0.46 -5.98
N THR A 151 -22.91 0.61 -5.57
CA THR A 151 -24.36 0.79 -5.55
C THR A 151 -24.85 1.74 -6.64
N GLY A 152 -23.95 2.60 -7.15
CA GLY A 152 -24.28 3.70 -8.05
C GLY A 152 -24.78 4.95 -7.31
N ASP A 153 -25.00 4.87 -6.00
CA ASP A 153 -25.21 6.05 -5.16
C ASP A 153 -23.85 6.64 -4.76
N ILE A 154 -23.64 7.90 -5.10
CA ILE A 154 -22.31 8.52 -5.00
C ILE A 154 -21.83 8.66 -3.54
N ASP A 155 -22.74 8.93 -2.62
CA ASP A 155 -22.43 9.10 -1.20
C ASP A 155 -22.07 7.76 -0.56
N THR A 156 -22.84 6.72 -0.90
CA THR A 156 -22.59 5.34 -0.43
C THR A 156 -21.28 4.79 -0.99
N ASP A 157 -21.06 4.95 -2.30
CA ASP A 157 -19.87 4.45 -2.97
C ASP A 157 -18.61 5.21 -2.51
N PHE A 158 -18.72 6.51 -2.25
CA PHE A 158 -17.64 7.31 -1.67
C PHE A 158 -17.21 6.77 -0.32
N VAL A 159 -18.13 6.51 0.61
CA VAL A 159 -17.75 5.96 1.93
C VAL A 159 -17.13 4.57 1.79
N ALA A 160 -17.73 3.71 0.95
CA ALA A 160 -17.26 2.35 0.74
C ALA A 160 -15.82 2.30 0.20
N LEU A 161 -15.44 3.27 -0.63
CA LEU A 161 -14.11 3.34 -1.26
C LEU A 161 -13.13 4.20 -0.43
N MET A 162 -13.57 5.30 0.16
CA MET A 162 -12.68 6.21 0.87
C MET A 162 -12.13 5.63 2.19
N ILE A 163 -12.86 4.71 2.84
CA ILE A 163 -12.38 4.02 4.04
C ILE A 163 -11.10 3.20 3.75
N PRO A 164 -11.11 2.19 2.84
CA PRO A 164 -9.89 1.44 2.54
C PRO A 164 -8.79 2.31 1.92
N HIS A 165 -9.15 3.36 1.17
CA HIS A 165 -8.18 4.33 0.66
C HIS A 165 -7.40 5.00 1.79
N HIS A 166 -8.09 5.54 2.81
CA HIS A 166 -7.44 6.21 3.95
C HIS A 166 -6.65 5.24 4.84
N GLN A 167 -7.02 3.98 4.93
CA GLN A 167 -6.27 2.97 5.72
C GLN A 167 -4.90 2.63 5.13
N SER A 168 -4.69 2.94 3.85
CA SER A 168 -3.47 2.64 3.10
C SER A 168 -2.56 3.84 2.83
N ALA A 169 -2.97 5.03 3.26
CA ALA A 169 -2.15 6.23 3.25
C ALA A 169 -1.06 6.12 4.34
#